data_AF-A0A7Y4ST10-F1
#
_entry.id   AF-A0A7Y4ST10-F1
#
_cell.length_a   1.000
_cell.length_b   1.000
_cell.length_c   1.000
_cell.angle_alpha   90.00
_cell.angle_beta   90.00
_cell.angle_gamma   90.00
#
_symmetry.space_group_name_H-M   'P 1'
#
loop_
_entity.id
_entity.type
_entity.pdbx_description
1 polymer ?
#
loop_
_entity_poly.entity_id
_entity_poly.type
_entity_poly.pdbx_seq_one_letter_code
_entity_poly.pdbx_strand_id
1 'polypeptide(L)'
;MRAALYARVSTLNAQDPTVQLLELREYCQRRAWQVCGEFTDVGVSGAKERRPQLDELLVACRGGRFDAVVVYRYDRFARSLRQLVAALGEFDSLGIQFVSLHELVDTSTPNGRLVFGIFATIAEFERELIRDRVRSGIAAARARGIQLGRPRRHVDVSQILALRARGLSWRDVGRELGLSVSTARAALRGRTENVSGSTPVSY
;
A
#
# COMPACT_ATOMS: atom_id res chain seq x y z
N MET A 1 27.16 -14.80 6.72
CA MET A 1 26.09 -13.89 6.25
C MET A 1 26.33 -12.52 6.87
N ARG A 2 26.10 -11.46 6.09
CA ARG A 2 26.06 -10.06 6.54
C ARG A 2 24.67 -9.76 7.09
N ALA A 3 24.54 -9.55 8.39
CA ALA A 3 23.28 -9.35 9.08
C ALA A 3 23.02 -7.87 9.37
N ALA A 4 21.79 -7.44 9.13
CA ALA A 4 21.26 -6.18 9.62
C ALA A 4 20.39 -6.46 10.85
N LEU A 5 20.55 -5.68 11.92
CA LEU A 5 19.72 -5.78 13.11
C LEU A 5 18.67 -4.68 13.09
N TYR A 6 17.43 -5.00 13.44
CA TYR A 6 16.41 -3.99 13.65
C TYR A 6 15.69 -4.17 14.98
N ALA A 7 15.61 -3.07 15.74
CA ALA A 7 14.94 -2.98 17.01
C ALA A 7 14.02 -1.75 17.04
N ARG A 8 12.90 -1.89 17.75
CA ARG A 8 11.96 -0.78 17.99
C ARG A 8 11.61 -0.74 19.46
N VAL A 9 11.74 0.42 20.08
CA VAL A 9 11.33 0.67 21.46
C VAL A 9 10.27 1.76 21.50
N SER A 10 9.15 1.47 22.17
CA SER A 10 8.11 2.47 22.43
C SER A 10 8.44 3.23 23.71
N THR A 11 8.02 4.50 23.80
CA THR A 11 8.17 5.30 25.02
C THR A 11 7.33 4.79 26.20
N LEU A 12 6.31 3.97 25.94
CA LEU A 12 5.34 3.50 26.95
C LEU A 12 5.81 2.25 27.70
N ASN A 13 6.62 1.41 27.05
CA ASN A 13 7.26 0.26 27.70
C ASN A 13 8.72 0.63 27.82
N ALA A 14 9.16 1.01 29.02
CA ALA A 14 10.53 1.37 29.38
C ALA A 14 11.54 0.21 29.24
N GLN A 15 11.45 -0.57 28.17
CA GLN A 15 12.48 -1.52 27.77
C GLN A 15 13.60 -0.74 27.11
N ASP A 16 14.79 -0.84 27.70
CA ASP A 16 16.01 -0.32 27.11
C ASP A 16 16.27 -1.02 25.76
N PRO A 17 16.40 -0.29 24.64
CA PRO A 17 16.74 -0.87 23.34
C PRO A 17 18.03 -1.68 23.38
N THR A 18 18.91 -1.41 24.34
CA THR A 18 20.17 -2.13 24.56
C THR A 18 19.94 -3.62 24.82
N VAL A 19 18.90 -4.01 25.54
CA VAL A 19 18.62 -5.43 25.83
C VAL A 19 18.21 -6.17 24.56
N GLN A 20 17.36 -5.57 23.73
CA GLN A 20 16.96 -6.18 22.47
C GLN A 20 18.13 -6.32 21.50
N LEU A 21 18.94 -5.26 21.36
CA LEU A 21 20.12 -5.29 20.50
C LEU A 21 21.15 -6.30 20.98
N LEU A 22 21.32 -6.47 22.29
CA LEU A 22 22.22 -7.48 22.85
C LEU A 22 21.79 -8.89 22.41
N GLU A 23 20.54 -9.26 22.58
CA GLU A 23 20.03 -10.58 22.16
C GLU A 23 20.20 -10.82 20.65
N LEU A 24 19.98 -9.78 19.84
CA LEU A 24 20.17 -9.82 18.38
C LEU A 24 21.64 -10.02 18.00
N ARG A 25 22.56 -9.33 18.67
CA ARG A 25 24.01 -9.49 18.48
C ARG A 25 24.46 -10.89 18.91
N GLU A 26 24.02 -11.37 20.06
CA GLU A 26 24.32 -12.73 20.56
C GLU A 26 23.80 -13.81 19.62
N TYR A 27 22.60 -13.65 19.07
CA TYR A 27 22.08 -14.56 18.06
C TYR A 27 22.99 -14.60 16.82
N CYS A 28 23.38 -13.43 16.28
CA CYS A 28 24.27 -13.35 15.13
C CYS A 28 25.64 -13.96 15.43
N GLN A 29 26.19 -13.70 16.63
CA GLN A 29 27.47 -14.26 17.07
C GLN A 29 27.42 -15.79 17.13
N ARG A 30 26.37 -16.38 17.74
CA ARG A 30 26.18 -17.84 17.79
C ARG A 30 26.09 -18.49 16.41
N ARG A 31 25.55 -17.77 15.42
CA ARG A 31 25.43 -18.21 14.02
C ARG A 31 26.67 -17.86 13.17
N ALA A 32 27.70 -17.23 13.76
CA ALA A 32 28.87 -16.68 13.06
C ALA A 32 28.47 -15.71 11.91
N TRP A 33 27.44 -14.89 12.14
CA TRP A 33 27.01 -13.84 11.22
C TRP A 33 27.68 -12.52 11.57
N GLN A 34 28.09 -11.77 10.54
CA GLN A 34 28.72 -10.48 10.71
C GLN A 34 27.63 -9.41 10.80
N VAL A 35 27.56 -8.69 11.92
CA VAL A 35 26.65 -7.55 12.05
C VAL A 35 27.21 -6.38 11.25
N CYS A 36 26.49 -5.98 10.19
CA CYS A 36 26.93 -4.93 9.24
C CYS A 36 26.10 -3.64 9.35
N GLY A 37 25.03 -3.64 10.15
CA GLY A 37 24.19 -2.47 10.38
C GLY A 37 23.20 -2.70 11.51
N GLU A 38 22.92 -1.67 12.28
CA GLU A 38 21.96 -1.69 13.38
C GLU A 38 21.01 -0.51 13.24
N PHE A 39 19.71 -0.81 13.16
CA PHE A 39 18.66 0.16 12.86
C PHE A 39 17.70 0.18 14.05
N THR A 40 17.65 1.30 14.78
CA THR A 40 16.88 1.37 16.03
C THR A 40 15.91 2.54 16.06
N ASP A 41 14.62 2.26 15.99
CA ASP A 41 13.58 3.27 16.13
C ASP A 41 13.23 3.47 17.63
N VAL A 42 13.66 4.61 18.18
CA VAL A 42 13.43 5.00 19.59
C VAL A 42 12.23 5.94 19.72
N GLY A 43 11.30 5.63 20.62
CA GLY A 43 10.13 6.47 20.88
C GLY A 43 9.09 6.46 19.75
N VAL A 44 9.18 5.46 18.88
CA VAL A 44 8.26 5.23 17.77
C VAL A 44 7.25 4.16 18.19
N SER A 45 6.02 4.57 18.45
CA SER A 45 4.91 3.64 18.67
C SER A 45 4.55 2.94 17.36
N GLY A 46 4.00 1.72 17.45
CA GLY A 46 3.57 0.97 16.27
C GLY A 46 2.50 1.68 15.43
N ALA A 47 1.82 2.67 16.02
CA ALA A 47 0.77 3.49 15.43
C ALA A 47 1.29 4.71 14.64
N LYS A 48 2.54 5.16 14.85
CA LYS A 48 3.12 6.24 14.04
C LYS A 48 3.45 5.73 12.64
N GLU A 49 3.10 6.52 11.63
CA GLU A 49 3.32 6.17 10.21
C GLU A 49 4.79 6.14 9.80
N ARG A 50 5.64 6.96 10.43
CA ARG A 50 7.07 7.04 10.09
C ARG A 50 7.92 6.21 11.03
N ARG A 51 8.74 5.32 10.45
CA ARG A 51 9.76 4.49 11.09
C ARG A 51 11.08 4.71 10.35
N PRO A 52 11.77 5.84 10.61
CA PRO A 52 12.91 6.27 9.78
C PRO A 52 14.02 5.21 9.72
N GLN A 53 14.28 4.49 10.80
CA GLN A 53 15.33 3.47 10.81
C GLN A 53 14.90 2.20 10.07
N LEU A 54 13.62 1.82 10.15
CA LEU A 54 13.08 0.76 9.29
C LEU A 54 13.14 1.14 7.80
N ASP A 55 12.79 2.38 7.46
CA ASP A 55 12.83 2.88 6.08
C ASP A 55 14.26 2.85 5.53
N GLU A 56 15.23 3.28 6.33
CA GLU A 56 16.67 3.23 6.00
C GLU A 56 17.17 1.79 5.83
N LEU A 57 16.76 0.87 6.71
CA LEU A 57 17.06 -0.55 6.58
C LEU A 57 16.55 -1.11 5.25
N LEU A 58 15.30 -0.83 4.89
CA LEU A 58 14.70 -1.34 3.65
C LEU A 58 15.44 -0.81 2.42
N VAL A 59 15.87 0.45 2.42
CA VAL A 59 16.71 1.03 1.36
C VAL A 59 18.07 0.32 1.30
N ALA A 60 18.71 0.10 2.44
CA ALA A 60 20.00 -0.58 2.51
C ALA A 60 19.91 -2.06 2.06
N CYS A 61 18.80 -2.74 2.35
CA CYS A 61 18.50 -4.09 1.86
C CYS A 61 18.43 -4.13 0.33
N ARG A 62 17.68 -3.20 -0.28
CA ARG A 62 17.60 -3.06 -1.76
C ARG A 62 18.95 -2.78 -2.41
N GLY A 63 19.87 -2.14 -1.67
CA GLY A 63 21.25 -1.92 -2.09
C GLY A 63 22.16 -3.15 -2.00
N GLY A 64 21.65 -4.34 -1.61
CA GLY A 64 22.44 -5.57 -1.52
C GLY A 64 23.48 -5.57 -0.39
N ARG A 65 23.28 -4.74 0.64
CA ARG A 65 24.23 -4.58 1.76
C ARG A 65 24.20 -5.73 2.76
N PHE A 66 23.12 -6.50 2.77
CA PHE A 66 22.86 -7.53 3.79
C PHE A 66 22.35 -8.81 3.14
N ASP A 67 22.64 -9.94 3.77
CA ASP A 67 22.14 -11.27 3.42
C ASP A 67 21.08 -11.77 4.41
N ALA A 68 20.96 -11.10 5.57
CA ALA A 68 19.96 -11.40 6.59
C ALA A 68 19.49 -10.13 7.32
N VAL A 69 18.22 -10.12 7.73
CA VAL A 69 17.61 -9.14 8.63
C VAL A 69 17.14 -9.88 9.86
N VAL A 70 17.65 -9.47 11.03
CA VAL A 70 17.34 -10.07 12.32
C VAL A 70 16.59 -9.05 13.17
N VAL A 71 15.42 -9.43 13.66
CA VAL A 71 14.54 -8.59 14.48
C VAL A 71 14.20 -9.29 15.78
N TYR A 72 13.93 -8.51 16.82
CA TYR A 72 13.53 -9.06 18.11
C TYR A 72 12.20 -9.80 17.99
N ARG A 73 11.20 -9.14 17.39
CA ARG A 73 9.87 -9.69 17.13
C ARG A 73 9.29 -9.16 15.83
N TYR A 74 8.47 -9.95 15.13
CA TYR A 74 7.94 -9.56 13.83
C TYR A 74 6.94 -8.41 13.94
N ASP A 75 6.20 -8.28 15.05
CA ASP A 75 5.24 -7.20 15.30
C ASP A 75 5.92 -5.84 15.53
N ARG A 76 7.20 -5.88 15.91
CA ARG A 76 8.06 -4.69 16.01
C ARG A 76 8.54 -4.24 14.63
N PHE A 77 8.65 -5.16 13.68
CA PHE A 77 9.00 -4.91 12.28
C PHE A 77 7.79 -4.50 11.43
N ALA A 78 6.69 -5.26 11.47
CA ALA A 78 5.49 -5.05 10.66
C ALA A 78 4.23 -4.85 11.53
N ARG A 79 3.36 -3.91 11.15
CA ARG A 79 2.11 -3.60 11.87
C ARG A 79 0.94 -4.52 11.51
N SER A 80 1.09 -5.31 10.46
CA SER A 80 0.09 -6.27 10.01
C SER A 80 0.77 -7.44 9.31
N LEU A 81 0.08 -8.58 9.29
CA LEU A 81 0.56 -9.77 8.60
C LEU A 81 0.79 -9.50 7.11
N ARG A 82 -0.09 -8.73 6.47
CA ARG A 82 0.09 -8.29 5.08
C ARG A 82 1.39 -7.51 4.86
N GLN A 83 1.74 -6.60 5.78
CA GLN A 83 3.00 -5.85 5.68
C GLN A 83 4.20 -6.78 5.86
N LEU A 84 4.12 -7.71 6.82
CA LEU A 84 5.17 -8.72 7.03
C LEU A 84 5.38 -9.56 5.77
N VAL A 85 4.31 -10.12 5.21
CA VAL A 85 4.37 -10.97 4.00
C VAL A 85 4.92 -10.21 2.80
N ALA A 86 4.52 -8.95 2.61
CA ALA A 86 5.05 -8.12 1.54
C ALA A 86 6.57 -7.88 1.68
N ALA A 87 7.03 -7.54 2.88
CA ALA A 87 8.45 -7.33 3.15
C ALA A 87 9.27 -8.63 3.01
N LEU A 88 8.74 -9.76 3.48
CA LEU A 88 9.37 -11.06 3.33
C LEU A 88 9.46 -11.52 1.88
N GLY A 89 8.41 -11.27 1.07
CA GLY A 89 8.46 -11.53 -0.37
C GLY A 89 9.50 -10.65 -1.09
N GLU A 90 9.64 -9.39 -0.67
CA GLU A 90 10.72 -8.52 -1.15
C GLU A 90 12.10 -9.07 -0.74
N PHE A 91 12.28 -9.48 0.52
CA PHE A 91 13.53 -10.06 1.00
C PHE A 91 13.88 -11.36 0.27
N ASP A 92 12.92 -12.25 0.04
CA ASP A 92 13.13 -13.48 -0.73
C ASP A 92 13.63 -13.17 -2.16
N SER A 93 13.02 -12.18 -2.83
CA SER A 93 13.46 -11.73 -4.16
C SER A 93 14.87 -11.12 -4.17
N LEU A 94 15.34 -10.59 -3.04
CA LEU A 94 16.67 -10.03 -2.85
C LEU A 94 17.68 -11.07 -2.29
N GLY A 95 17.26 -12.30 -2.02
CA GLY A 95 18.08 -13.34 -1.39
C GLY A 95 18.37 -13.08 0.10
N ILE A 96 17.59 -12.23 0.75
CA ILE A 96 17.74 -11.82 2.15
C ILE A 96 16.92 -12.75 3.05
N GLN A 97 17.58 -13.33 4.05
CA GLN A 97 16.89 -14.12 5.07
C GLN A 97 16.29 -13.21 6.14
N PHE A 98 15.10 -13.54 6.63
CA PHE A 98 14.49 -12.86 7.76
C PHE A 98 14.41 -13.77 8.98
N VAL A 99 14.79 -13.22 10.12
CA VAL A 99 14.77 -13.91 11.40
C VAL A 99 14.07 -13.05 12.44
N SER A 100 13.08 -13.63 13.10
CA SER A 100 12.47 -13.09 14.33
C SER A 100 12.89 -13.95 15.52
N LEU A 101 13.49 -13.37 16.55
CA LEU A 101 14.07 -14.16 17.65
C LEU A 101 13.04 -14.88 18.53
N HIS A 102 11.92 -14.22 18.85
CA HIS A 102 10.93 -14.76 19.78
C HIS A 102 9.73 -15.42 19.11
N GLU A 103 9.77 -15.61 17.79
CA GLU A 103 8.75 -16.34 17.05
C GLU A 103 9.38 -17.40 16.15
N LEU A 104 8.59 -18.34 15.66
CA LEU A 104 9.05 -19.43 14.79
C LEU A 104 9.32 -18.98 13.33
N VAL A 105 9.75 -17.73 13.14
CA VAL A 105 9.92 -17.11 11.83
C VAL A 105 11.41 -16.91 11.56
N ASP A 106 12.03 -17.95 11.01
CA ASP A 106 13.41 -17.93 10.52
C ASP A 106 13.44 -18.50 9.09
N THR A 107 13.42 -17.64 8.08
CA THR A 107 13.35 -18.06 6.67
C THR A 107 14.62 -18.76 6.21
N SER A 108 15.72 -18.71 6.99
CA SER A 108 16.92 -19.50 6.68
C SER A 108 16.69 -20.99 6.88
N THR A 109 15.68 -21.37 7.66
CA THR A 109 15.34 -22.77 7.99
C THR A 109 14.12 -23.29 7.20
N PRO A 110 14.03 -24.60 6.91
CA PRO A 110 12.83 -25.18 6.29
C PRO A 110 11.55 -24.94 7.10
N ASN A 111 11.63 -25.06 8.43
CA ASN A 111 10.47 -24.85 9.31
C ASN A 111 9.99 -23.41 9.29
N GLY A 112 10.90 -22.42 9.34
CA GLY A 112 10.50 -21.03 9.27
C GLY A 112 9.96 -20.64 7.89
N ARG A 113 10.46 -21.24 6.80
CA ARG A 113 9.84 -21.09 5.46
C ARG A 113 8.42 -21.66 5.39
N LEU A 114 8.15 -22.78 6.06
CA LEU A 114 6.79 -23.32 6.17
C LEU A 114 5.87 -22.36 6.92
N VAL A 115 6.30 -21.85 8.08
CA VAL A 115 5.54 -20.86 8.87
C VAL A 115 5.26 -19.61 8.03
N PHE A 116 6.24 -19.15 7.25
CA PHE A 116 6.06 -18.04 6.32
C PHE A 116 5.01 -18.33 5.25
N GLY A 117 5.02 -19.52 4.64
CA GLY A 117 4.00 -19.92 3.65
C GLY A 117 2.58 -19.91 4.22
N ILE A 118 2.41 -20.32 5.48
CA ILE A 118 1.14 -20.22 6.19
C ILE A 118 0.73 -18.75 6.36
N PHE A 119 1.64 -17.88 6.78
CA PHE A 119 1.37 -16.44 6.90
C PHE A 119 0.98 -15.79 5.58
N ALA A 120 1.66 -16.15 4.49
CA ALA A 120 1.32 -15.68 3.15
C ALA A 120 -0.09 -16.10 2.74
N THR A 121 -0.45 -17.35 3.01
CA THR A 121 -1.79 -17.89 2.71
C THR A 121 -2.87 -17.17 3.51
N ILE A 122 -2.65 -16.94 4.81
CA ILE A 122 -3.58 -16.18 5.67
C ILE A 122 -3.74 -14.74 5.17
N ALA A 123 -2.64 -14.07 4.80
CA ALA A 123 -2.67 -12.69 4.32
C ALA A 123 -3.43 -12.53 2.98
N GLU A 124 -3.36 -13.52 2.09
CA GLU A 124 -4.17 -13.52 0.86
C GLU A 124 -5.64 -13.82 1.15
N PHE A 125 -5.94 -14.78 2.04
CA PHE A 125 -7.30 -15.06 2.48
C PHE A 125 -7.99 -13.82 3.10
N GLU A 126 -7.31 -13.09 3.99
CA GLU A 126 -7.82 -11.84 4.56
C GLU A 126 -8.13 -10.80 3.47
N ARG A 127 -7.28 -10.71 2.43
CA ARG A 127 -7.49 -9.79 1.30
C ARG A 127 -8.72 -10.19 0.49
N GLU A 128 -8.94 -11.48 0.27
CA GLU A 128 -10.12 -11.99 -0.43
C GLU A 128 -11.40 -11.67 0.35
N LEU A 129 -11.42 -11.92 1.66
CA LEU A 129 -12.57 -11.58 2.51
C LEU A 129 -12.91 -10.08 2.48
N ILE A 130 -11.91 -9.20 2.48
CA ILE A 130 -12.12 -7.76 2.35
C ILE A 130 -12.73 -7.43 0.99
N ARG A 131 -12.23 -8.02 -0.10
CA ARG A 131 -12.76 -7.80 -1.46
C ARG A 131 -14.20 -8.27 -1.57
N ASP A 132 -14.52 -9.42 -1.01
CA ASP A 132 -15.88 -9.96 -1.04
C ASP A 132 -16.85 -9.08 -0.25
N ARG A 133 -16.45 -8.62 0.94
CA ARG A 133 -17.25 -7.65 1.72
C ARG A 133 -17.51 -6.36 0.94
N VAL A 134 -16.49 -5.83 0.26
CA VAL A 134 -16.62 -4.61 -0.57
C VAL A 134 -17.58 -4.86 -1.74
N ARG A 135 -17.45 -5.99 -2.44
CA ARG A 135 -18.36 -6.35 -3.56
C ARG A 135 -19.80 -6.49 -3.10
N SER A 136 -20.04 -7.18 -1.98
CA SER A 136 -21.37 -7.33 -1.39
C SER A 136 -21.96 -5.97 -0.97
N GLY A 137 -21.15 -5.10 -0.36
CA GLY A 137 -21.58 -3.74 -0.01
C GLY A 137 -21.94 -2.89 -1.22
N ILE A 138 -21.15 -2.97 -2.30
CA ILE A 138 -21.42 -2.31 -3.59
C ILE A 138 -22.72 -2.82 -4.20
N ALA A 139 -22.93 -4.14 -4.21
CA ALA A 139 -24.15 -4.75 -4.76
C ALA A 139 -25.39 -4.30 -3.97
N ALA A 140 -25.33 -4.30 -2.63
CA ALA A 140 -26.41 -3.82 -1.78
C ALA A 140 -26.68 -2.31 -1.94
N ALA A 141 -25.65 -1.49 -2.18
CA ALA A 141 -25.82 -0.08 -2.48
C ALA A 141 -26.51 0.15 -3.83
N ARG A 142 -26.12 -0.61 -4.87
CA ARG A 142 -26.78 -0.59 -6.18
C ARG A 142 -28.24 -1.01 -6.10
N ALA A 143 -28.54 -2.08 -5.34
CA ALA A 143 -29.91 -2.55 -5.14
C ALA A 143 -30.80 -1.51 -4.44
N ARG A 144 -30.21 -0.66 -3.57
CA ARG A 144 -30.88 0.48 -2.93
C ARG A 144 -30.93 1.74 -3.81
N GLY A 145 -30.52 1.67 -5.07
CA GLY A 145 -30.52 2.81 -6.00
C GLY A 145 -29.45 3.87 -5.71
N ILE A 146 -28.47 3.59 -4.83
CA ILE A 146 -27.39 4.54 -4.55
C ILE A 146 -26.49 4.64 -5.78
N GLN A 147 -26.36 5.85 -6.32
CA GLN A 147 -25.42 6.13 -7.40
C GLN A 147 -23.98 6.04 -6.87
N LEU A 148 -23.25 5.03 -7.34
CA LEU A 148 -21.84 4.80 -6.98
C LEU A 148 -20.90 5.51 -7.96
N GLY A 149 -19.76 5.98 -7.44
CA GLY A 149 -18.72 6.66 -8.23
C GLY A 149 -18.76 8.18 -8.09
N ARG A 150 -17.96 8.87 -8.90
CA ARG A 150 -17.87 10.33 -8.86
C ARG A 150 -19.21 10.93 -9.32
N PRO A 151 -19.82 11.86 -8.54
CA PRO A 151 -21.02 12.56 -8.97
C PRO A 151 -20.81 13.20 -10.35
N ARG A 152 -21.80 13.04 -11.25
CA ARG A 152 -21.73 13.69 -12.56
C ARG A 152 -21.81 15.19 -12.35
N ARG A 153 -20.82 15.94 -12.84
CA ARG A 153 -20.89 17.40 -12.88
C ARG A 153 -21.87 17.80 -13.96
N HIS A 154 -22.89 18.57 -13.61
CA HIS A 154 -23.77 19.18 -14.61
C HIS A 154 -22.95 20.19 -15.41
N VAL A 155 -22.96 20.04 -16.73
CA VAL A 155 -22.26 20.93 -17.66
C VAL A 155 -23.32 21.53 -18.58
N ASP A 156 -23.48 22.84 -18.54
CA ASP A 156 -24.42 23.53 -19.41
C ASP A 156 -23.84 23.61 -20.83
N VAL A 157 -24.39 22.77 -21.72
CA VAL A 157 -23.97 22.68 -23.11
C VAL A 157 -24.33 23.96 -23.90
N SER A 158 -25.40 24.66 -23.51
CA SER A 158 -25.82 25.88 -24.19
C SER A 158 -24.78 27.00 -24.03
N GLN A 159 -24.21 27.14 -22.84
CA GLN A 159 -23.12 28.07 -22.56
C GLN A 159 -21.85 27.72 -23.34
N ILE A 160 -21.51 26.44 -23.46
CA ILE A 160 -20.38 25.99 -24.27
C ILE A 160 -20.58 26.38 -25.74
N LEU A 161 -21.77 26.15 -26.30
CA LEU A 161 -22.09 26.50 -27.69
C LEU A 161 -22.06 28.03 -27.92
N ALA A 162 -22.62 28.81 -27.00
CA ALA A 162 -22.60 30.27 -27.09
C ALA A 162 -21.17 30.84 -27.08
N LEU A 163 -20.30 30.35 -26.20
CA LEU A 163 -18.90 30.76 -26.15
C LEU A 163 -18.12 30.31 -27.40
N ARG A 164 -18.43 29.13 -27.95
CA ARG A 164 -17.82 28.64 -29.19
C ARG A 164 -18.29 29.44 -30.42
N ALA A 165 -19.55 29.86 -30.46
CA ALA A 165 -20.09 30.71 -31.52
C ALA A 165 -19.46 32.11 -31.51
N ARG A 166 -19.05 32.60 -30.33
CA ARG A 166 -18.25 33.83 -30.16
C ARG A 166 -16.77 33.69 -30.57
N GLY A 167 -16.36 32.52 -31.07
CA GLY A 167 -15.01 32.27 -31.56
C GLY A 167 -13.97 31.86 -30.50
N LEU A 168 -14.37 31.70 -29.23
CA LEU A 168 -13.42 31.35 -28.16
C LEU A 168 -12.78 29.98 -28.40
N SER A 169 -11.49 29.86 -28.08
CA SER A 169 -10.79 28.58 -28.12
C SER A 169 -11.29 27.64 -27.03
N TRP A 170 -11.12 26.32 -27.21
CA TRP A 170 -11.52 25.34 -26.20
C TRP A 170 -10.85 25.54 -24.84
N ARG A 171 -9.63 26.08 -24.80
CA ARG A 171 -8.95 26.40 -23.53
C ARG A 171 -9.62 27.55 -22.82
N ASP A 172 -10.03 28.57 -23.56
CA ASP A 172 -10.68 29.75 -22.98
C ASP A 172 -12.09 29.39 -22.49
N VAL A 173 -12.85 28.58 -23.25
CA VAL A 173 -14.13 28.01 -22.79
C VAL A 173 -13.96 27.20 -21.49
N GLY A 174 -12.90 26.39 -21.40
CA GLY A 174 -12.60 25.63 -20.19
C GLY A 174 -12.24 26.54 -19.00
N ARG A 175 -11.47 27.60 -19.24
CA ARG A 175 -11.10 28.58 -18.21
C ARG A 175 -12.33 29.34 -17.70
N GLU A 176 -13.19 29.81 -18.61
CA GLU A 176 -14.39 30.58 -18.29
C GLU A 176 -15.39 29.77 -17.45
N LEU A 177 -15.58 28.49 -17.78
CA LEU A 177 -16.56 27.61 -17.14
C LEU A 177 -15.97 26.75 -16.00
N GLY A 178 -14.67 26.89 -15.71
CA GLY A 178 -13.97 26.05 -14.74
C GLY A 178 -14.00 24.55 -15.09
N LEU A 179 -13.91 24.22 -16.38
CA LEU A 179 -13.94 22.87 -16.94
C LEU A 179 -12.61 22.54 -17.62
N SER A 180 -12.21 21.26 -17.59
CA SER A 180 -11.13 20.81 -18.49
C SER A 180 -11.60 20.84 -19.95
N VAL A 181 -10.68 21.07 -20.88
CA VAL A 181 -10.95 20.98 -22.33
C VAL A 181 -11.59 19.63 -22.71
N SER A 182 -11.15 18.54 -22.05
CA SER A 182 -11.72 17.21 -22.23
C SER A 182 -13.19 17.13 -21.80
N THR A 183 -13.54 17.71 -20.65
CA THR A 183 -14.92 17.74 -20.13
C THR A 183 -15.84 18.57 -21.04
N ALA A 184 -15.39 19.75 -21.47
CA ALA A 184 -16.17 20.62 -22.36
C ALA A 184 -16.44 19.96 -23.73
N ARG A 185 -15.46 19.26 -24.29
CA ARG A 185 -15.63 18.52 -25.56
C ARG A 185 -16.49 17.27 -25.39
N ALA A 186 -16.34 16.52 -24.30
CA ALA A 186 -17.13 15.33 -24.01
C ALA A 186 -18.62 15.67 -23.84
N ALA A 187 -18.94 16.81 -23.21
CA ALA A 187 -20.31 17.29 -23.03
C ALA A 187 -21.06 17.50 -24.35
N LEU A 188 -20.36 17.83 -25.44
CA LEU A 188 -20.96 17.98 -26.77
C LEU A 188 -21.15 16.66 -27.51
N ARG A 189 -20.27 15.67 -27.29
CA ARG A 189 -20.38 14.34 -27.93
C ARG A 189 -21.65 13.60 -27.49
N GLY A 190 -21.97 13.64 -26.19
CA GLY A 190 -23.17 12.99 -25.65
C GLY A 190 -24.51 13.54 -26.18
N ARG A 191 -24.51 14.72 -26.79
CA ARG A 191 -25.70 15.29 -27.45
C ARG A 191 -25.97 14.67 -28.83
N THR A 192 -24.93 14.14 -29.49
CA THR A 192 -25.04 13.55 -30.84
C THR A 192 -25.64 12.15 -30.77
N GLU A 193 -25.33 11.39 -29.72
CA GLU A 193 -25.85 10.02 -29.49
C GLU A 193 -27.30 10.00 -28.99
N ASN A 194 -27.73 11.01 -28.23
CA ASN A 194 -29.11 11.08 -27.71
C ASN A 194 -30.15 11.54 -28.74
N VAL A 195 -29.75 12.08 -29.89
CA VAL A 195 -30.68 12.52 -30.96
C VAL A 195 -31.02 11.37 -31.92
N SER A 196 -30.15 10.35 -32.03
CA SER A 196 -30.36 9.18 -32.90
C SER A 196 -31.32 8.11 -32.36
N GLY A 197 -31.88 8.27 -31.16
CA GLY A 197 -32.79 7.30 -30.52
C GLY A 197 -34.29 7.66 -30.53
N SER A 198 -34.67 8.76 -31.20
CA SER A 198 -36.06 9.26 -31.23
C SER A 198 -36.61 9.24 -32.66
N THR A 199 -36.90 8.04 -33.18
CA THR A 199 -37.79 7.91 -34.34
C THR A 199 -39.23 7.97 -33.84
N PRO A 200 -40.09 8.89 -34.33
CA PRO A 200 -41.50 8.89 -33.95
C PRO A 200 -42.18 7.70 -34.65
N VAL A 201 -42.76 6.80 -33.86
CA VAL A 201 -43.71 5.81 -34.38
C VAL A 201 -45.05 6.52 -34.53
N SER A 202 -45.42 6.80 -35.78
CA SER A 202 -46.76 7.21 -36.16
C SER A 202 -47.66 5.98 -36.23
N TYR A 203 -48.80 6.01 -35.53
CA TYR A 203 -50.13 5.62 -36.03
C TYR A 203 -51.19 6.32 -35.20
#